data_AF-A0A2M8KPE9-F1
#
_entry.id   AF-A0A2M8KPE9-F1
#
_cell.length_a   1.000
_cell.length_b   1.000
_cell.length_c   1.000
_cell.angle_alpha   90.00
_cell.angle_beta   90.00
_cell.angle_gamma   90.00
#
_symmetry.space_group_name_H-M   'P 1'
#
loop_
_entity.id
_entity.type
_entity.pdbx_description
1 polymer ?
#
loop_
_entity_poly.entity_id
_entity_poly.type
_entity_poly.pdbx_seq_one_letter_code
_entity_poly.pdbx_strand_id
1 'polypeptide(L)'
;MRTFLLSAITLILVFLGAILMFIRGNSFITPSQIDPLSPTPLPTPVVIEMRYSDTPARVKPSISLECPQGAWINCMPGPNSPDKRCDKDYLDWAEINCPGFMGAAY
;
A
#
# COMPACT_ATOMS: atom_id res chain seq x y z
N MET A 1 -15.93 0.40 53.64
CA MET A 1 -16.55 1.20 52.55
C MET A 1 -15.53 2.00 51.72
N ARG A 2 -14.62 2.78 52.33
CA ARG A 2 -13.65 3.61 51.59
C ARG A 2 -12.71 2.84 50.64
N THR A 3 -12.22 1.67 51.05
CA THR A 3 -11.34 0.81 50.23
C THR A 3 -12.06 0.19 49.03
N PHE A 4 -13.32 -0.23 49.23
CA PHE A 4 -14.18 -0.70 48.14
C PHE A 4 -14.45 0.39 47.10
N LEU A 5 -14.69 1.63 47.54
CA LEU A 5 -14.91 2.76 46.64
C LEU A 5 -13.67 3.04 45.78
N LEU A 6 -12.48 3.04 46.39
CA LEU A 6 -11.22 3.27 45.69
C LEU A 6 -10.95 2.16 44.66
N SER A 7 -11.14 0.89 45.04
CA SER A 7 -10.98 -0.24 44.12
C SER A 7 -11.91 -0.16 42.91
N ALA A 8 -13.17 0.25 43.11
CA ALA A 8 -14.14 0.39 42.03
C ALA A 8 -13.74 1.52 41.07
N ILE A 9 -13.28 2.66 41.60
CA ILE A 9 -12.81 3.80 40.79
C ILE A 9 -11.60 3.40 39.94
N THR A 10 -10.61 2.69 40.51
CA THR A 10 -9.44 2.24 39.75
C THR A 10 -9.82 1.33 38.60
N LEU A 11 -10.76 0.42 38.81
CA LEU A 11 -11.22 -0.53 37.79
C LEU A 11 -11.94 0.19 36.65
N ILE A 12 -12.79 1.18 36.97
CA ILE A 12 -13.47 2.03 35.99
C ILE A 12 -12.47 2.81 35.14
N LEU A 13 -11.44 3.40 35.76
CA LEU A 13 -10.43 4.18 35.04
C LEU A 13 -9.60 3.32 34.07
N VAL A 14 -9.25 2.09 34.47
CA VAL A 14 -8.55 1.14 33.59
C VAL A 14 -9.42 0.77 32.39
N PHE A 15 -10.71 0.50 32.61
CA PHE A 15 -11.66 0.16 31.55
C PHE A 15 -11.85 1.32 30.56
N LEU A 16 -12.03 2.55 31.07
CA LEU A 16 -12.12 3.76 30.25
C LEU A 16 -10.87 3.98 29.40
N GLY A 17 -9.67 3.77 29.98
CA GLY A 17 -8.40 3.87 29.25
C GLY A 17 -8.31 2.87 28.09
N ALA A 18 -8.71 1.61 28.32
CA ALA A 18 -8.71 0.57 27.28
C ALA A 18 -9.70 0.89 26.14
N ILE A 19 -10.91 1.39 26.48
CA ILE A 19 -11.90 1.79 25.47
C ILE A 19 -11.40 2.97 24.63
N LEU A 20 -10.79 3.98 25.25
CA LEU A 20 -10.26 5.14 24.52
C LEU A 20 -9.09 4.77 23.59
N MET A 21 -8.24 3.81 24.00
CA MET A 21 -7.20 3.24 23.13
C MET A 21 -7.81 2.51 21.92
N PHE A 22 -8.89 1.74 22.13
CA PHE A 22 -9.56 1.00 21.07
C PHE A 22 -10.27 1.92 20.06
N ILE A 23 -10.90 3.01 20.54
CA ILE A 23 -11.55 4.01 19.68
C ILE A 23 -10.52 4.72 18.79
N ARG A 24 -9.35 5.09 19.32
CA ARG A 24 -8.26 5.69 18.52
C ARG A 24 -7.64 4.74 17.51
N GLY A 25 -7.60 3.44 17.80
CA GLY A 25 -7.08 2.43 16.87
C GLY A 25 -7.97 2.19 15.64
N ASN A 26 -9.29 2.39 15.77
CA ASN A 26 -10.26 2.09 14.70
C ASN A 26 -10.74 3.33 13.92
N SER A 27 -10.32 4.54 14.26
CA SER A 27 -10.76 5.77 13.58
C SER A 27 -10.07 6.05 12.23
N PHE A 28 -9.35 5.09 11.65
CA PHE A 28 -8.55 5.31 10.42
C PHE A 28 -9.19 4.81 9.12
N ILE A 29 -10.48 4.44 9.11
CA ILE A 29 -11.22 4.20 7.87
C ILE A 29 -12.04 5.44 7.55
N THR A 30 -11.37 6.50 7.11
CA THR A 30 -12.05 7.53 6.32
C THR A 30 -12.41 6.88 4.98
N PRO A 31 -13.70 6.79 4.59
CA PRO A 31 -14.02 6.47 3.22
C PRO A 31 -13.41 7.58 2.36
N SER A 32 -12.44 7.23 1.50
CA SER A 32 -11.99 8.14 0.45
C SER A 32 -13.22 8.64 -0.29
N GLN A 33 -13.51 9.92 -0.12
CA GLN A 33 -14.52 10.63 -0.87
C GLN A 33 -14.12 10.54 -2.33
N ILE A 34 -14.85 9.72 -3.09
CA ILE A 34 -14.72 9.63 -4.54
C ILE A 34 -15.37 10.92 -5.05
N ASP A 35 -14.59 11.98 -5.20
CA ASP A 35 -15.03 13.18 -5.90
C ASP A 35 -15.26 12.79 -7.38
N PRO A 36 -16.50 12.90 -7.90
CA PRO A 36 -16.76 12.64 -9.29
C PRO A 36 -16.49 13.93 -10.10
N LEU A 37 -15.77 13.76 -11.20
CA LEU A 37 -15.37 14.75 -12.21
C LEU A 37 -14.15 15.63 -11.86
N SER A 38 -12.96 15.08 -12.08
CA SER A 38 -11.85 15.86 -12.63
C SER A 38 -11.52 15.29 -14.02
N PRO A 39 -11.54 16.10 -15.09
CA PRO A 39 -11.23 15.64 -16.44
C PRO A 39 -9.77 15.18 -16.49
N THR A 40 -9.57 13.89 -16.79
CA THR A 40 -8.27 13.27 -17.04
C THR A 40 -7.46 14.10 -18.04
N PRO A 41 -6.35 14.75 -17.64
CA PRO A 41 -5.37 15.20 -18.60
C PRO A 41 -4.68 13.96 -19.16
N LEU A 42 -4.67 13.87 -20.49
CA LEU A 42 -3.95 12.87 -21.26
C LEU A 42 -2.51 12.71 -20.71
N PRO A 43 -2.02 11.47 -20.46
CA PRO A 43 -0.71 11.28 -19.85
C PRO A 43 0.36 11.86 -20.78
N THR A 44 0.94 12.98 -20.36
CA THR A 44 2.17 13.46 -20.97
C THR A 44 3.29 12.65 -20.29
N PRO A 45 4.11 11.90 -21.04
CA PRO A 45 5.21 11.16 -20.45
C PRO A 45 6.16 12.15 -19.76
N VAL A 46 6.25 12.06 -18.43
CA VAL A 46 7.22 12.83 -17.65
C VAL A 46 8.58 12.21 -17.89
N VAL A 47 9.37 12.82 -18.78
CA VAL A 47 10.76 12.44 -19.00
C VAL A 47 11.57 12.95 -17.82
N ILE A 48 11.76 12.09 -16.81
CA ILE A 48 12.68 12.36 -15.70
C ILE A 48 14.10 12.12 -16.24
N GLU A 49 14.71 13.17 -16.78
CA GLU A 49 16.11 13.17 -17.19
C GLU A 49 16.99 13.23 -15.93
N MET A 50 17.25 12.07 -15.33
CA MET A 50 18.21 11.96 -14.23
C MET A 50 19.63 12.03 -14.79
N ARG A 51 20.37 13.06 -14.36
CA ARG A 51 21.81 13.20 -14.64
C ARG A 51 22.55 11.94 -14.18
N TYR A 52 23.06 11.21 -15.15
CA TYR A 52 23.88 10.02 -14.99
C TYR A 52 25.25 10.43 -14.41
N SER A 53 25.57 9.92 -13.22
CA SER A 53 26.92 9.99 -12.65
C SER A 53 27.70 8.79 -13.18
N ASP A 54 28.72 9.05 -14.00
CA ASP A 54 29.55 8.07 -14.67
C ASP A 54 30.17 7.07 -13.69
N THR A 55 29.56 5.89 -13.59
CA THR A 55 30.15 4.69 -13.02
C THR A 55 29.77 3.55 -13.96
N PRO A 56 30.68 2.63 -14.34
CA PRO A 56 30.40 1.55 -15.28
C PRO A 56 29.52 0.49 -14.59
N ALA A 57 28.26 0.83 -14.35
CA ALA A 57 27.24 -0.03 -13.81
C ALA A 57 26.46 -0.63 -14.99
N ARG A 58 26.48 -1.96 -15.05
CA ARG A 58 25.49 -2.84 -15.70
C ARG A 58 24.26 -2.06 -16.15
N VAL A 59 24.13 -1.87 -17.46
CA VAL A 59 22.96 -1.25 -18.09
C VAL A 59 21.72 -2.04 -17.66
N LYS A 60 21.05 -1.57 -16.61
CA LYS A 60 19.73 -2.08 -16.23
C LYS A 60 18.81 -1.52 -17.30
N PRO A 61 18.20 -2.37 -18.16
CA PRO A 61 17.32 -1.87 -19.21
C PRO A 61 16.27 -0.98 -18.54
N SER A 62 16.10 0.23 -19.07
CA SER A 62 15.06 1.16 -18.64
C SER A 62 13.71 0.60 -19.12
N ILE A 63 13.21 -0.38 -18.38
CA ILE A 63 11.90 -0.99 -18.62
C ILE A 63 10.88 0.09 -18.22
N SER A 64 10.09 0.56 -19.16
CA SER A 64 8.92 1.37 -18.86
C SER A 64 7.93 0.45 -18.13
N LEU A 65 7.95 0.49 -16.80
CA LEU A 65 7.08 -0.32 -15.96
C LEU A 65 5.71 0.35 -15.85
N GLU A 66 4.68 -0.35 -16.28
CA GLU A 66 3.28 0.07 -16.14
C GLU A 66 2.61 -0.68 -14.99
N CYS A 67 1.67 -0.02 -14.32
CA CYS A 67 0.90 -0.64 -13.25
C CYS A 67 -0.02 -1.75 -13.80
N PRO A 68 -0.19 -2.85 -13.05
CA PRO A 68 -1.10 -3.91 -13.45
C PRO A 68 -2.55 -3.39 -13.41
N GLN A 69 -3.37 -3.85 -14.36
CA GLN A 69 -4.79 -3.45 -14.43
C GLN A 69 -5.64 -4.01 -13.28
N GLY A 70 -5.12 -4.98 -12.54
CA GLY A 70 -5.81 -5.62 -11.42
C GLY A 70 -5.01 -5.52 -10.12
N ALA A 71 -5.69 -5.76 -9.01
CA ALA A 71 -5.08 -5.77 -7.68
C ALA A 71 -4.06 -6.91 -7.50
N TRP A 72 -4.16 -7.99 -8.28
CA TRP A 72 -3.30 -9.16 -8.14
C TRP A 72 -2.68 -9.56 -9.49
N ILE A 73 -1.43 -10.00 -9.45
CA ILE A 73 -0.79 -10.68 -10.58
C ILE A 73 -0.86 -12.19 -10.35
N ASN A 74 -1.26 -12.93 -11.39
CA ASN A 74 -1.30 -14.37 -11.34
C ASN A 74 0.06 -14.95 -11.76
N CYS A 75 0.81 -15.44 -10.77
CA CYS A 75 2.10 -16.11 -10.92
C CYS A 75 2.01 -17.63 -10.80
N MET A 76 0.79 -18.15 -10.68
CA MET A 76 0.54 -19.57 -10.56
C MET A 76 0.93 -20.27 -11.88
N PRO A 77 1.70 -21.37 -11.82
CA PRO A 77 2.09 -22.10 -13.02
C PRO A 77 0.84 -22.68 -13.69
N GLY A 78 0.54 -22.22 -14.89
CA GLY A 78 -0.64 -22.62 -15.65
C GLY A 78 -0.34 -22.82 -17.14
N PRO A 79 -1.34 -23.25 -17.91
CA PRO A 79 -1.18 -23.52 -19.35
C PRO A 79 -0.73 -22.29 -20.16
N ASN A 80 -0.92 -21.07 -19.63
CA ASN A 80 -0.60 -19.83 -20.30
C ASN A 80 0.76 -19.21 -19.93
N SER A 81 1.67 -19.98 -19.30
CA SER A 81 2.95 -19.52 -18.73
C SER A 81 2.78 -18.46 -17.63
N PRO A 82 3.67 -18.43 -16.62
CA PRO A 82 3.59 -17.41 -15.58
C PRO A 82 3.79 -16.02 -16.21
N ASP A 83 3.03 -15.04 -15.71
CA ASP A 83 3.16 -13.65 -16.14
C ASP A 83 4.61 -13.18 -15.97
N LYS A 84 5.16 -12.49 -16.97
CA LYS A 84 6.54 -11.95 -16.90
C LYS A 84 6.69 -10.92 -15.77
N ARG A 85 5.57 -10.40 -15.25
CA ARG A 85 5.51 -9.48 -14.12
C ARG A 85 5.64 -10.16 -12.76
N CYS A 86 5.85 -11.47 -12.72
CA CYS A 86 6.14 -12.24 -11.50
C CYS A 86 7.57 -12.09 -10.99
N ASP A 87 8.39 -11.30 -11.70
CA ASP A 87 9.71 -10.92 -11.21
C ASP A 87 9.61 -10.12 -9.92
N LYS A 88 10.44 -10.48 -8.94
CA LYS A 88 10.46 -9.82 -7.63
C LYS A 88 10.67 -8.30 -7.74
N ASP A 89 11.59 -7.87 -8.60
CA ASP A 89 11.86 -6.45 -8.85
C ASP A 89 10.61 -5.69 -9.33
N TYR A 90 9.75 -6.35 -10.13
CA TYR A 90 8.50 -5.76 -10.59
C TYR A 90 7.48 -5.66 -9.46
N LEU A 91 7.32 -6.72 -8.67
CA LEU A 91 6.37 -6.76 -7.56
C LEU A 91 6.70 -5.72 -6.49
N ASP A 92 7.97 -5.61 -6.11
CA ASP A 92 8.46 -4.63 -5.14
C ASP A 92 8.26 -3.20 -5.69
N TRP A 93 8.46 -2.97 -6.99
CA TRP A 93 8.17 -1.68 -7.62
C TRP A 93 6.66 -1.38 -7.63
N ALA A 94 5.82 -2.36 -7.98
CA ALA A 94 4.38 -2.19 -8.09
C ALA A 94 3.73 -1.91 -6.72
N GLU A 95 4.22 -2.52 -5.64
CA GLU A 95 3.76 -2.24 -4.28
C GLU A 95 3.97 -0.77 -3.87
N ILE A 96 5.05 -0.15 -4.34
CA ILE A 96 5.39 1.24 -4.02
C ILE A 96 4.68 2.23 -4.95
N ASN A 97 4.54 1.89 -6.24
CA ASN A 97 4.15 2.85 -7.29
C ASN A 97 2.69 2.70 -7.74
N CYS A 98 2.04 1.56 -7.48
CA CYS A 98 0.72 1.27 -8.01
C CYS A 98 -0.35 1.25 -6.91
N PRO A 99 -1.21 2.28 -6.84
CA PRO A 99 -2.30 2.32 -5.87
C PRO A 99 -3.32 1.20 -6.16
N GLY A 100 -3.64 0.42 -5.14
CA GLY A 100 -4.58 -0.72 -5.26
C GLY A 100 -3.92 -2.04 -5.66
N PHE A 101 -2.60 -2.08 -5.82
CA PHE A 101 -1.87 -3.34 -5.93
C PHE A 101 -1.86 -4.05 -4.57
N MET A 102 -2.20 -5.33 -4.56
CA MET A 102 -2.27 -6.18 -3.37
C MET A 102 -1.25 -7.31 -3.36
N GLY A 103 -0.62 -7.60 -4.50
CA GLY A 103 0.49 -8.54 -4.58
C GLY A 103 0.39 -9.53 -5.73
N ALA A 104 1.07 -10.67 -5.58
CA ALA A 104 1.04 -11.78 -6.52
C ALA A 104 0.46 -13.03 -5.86
N ALA A 105 -0.31 -13.80 -6.65
CA ALA A 105 -0.78 -15.12 -6.29
C ALA A 105 0.13 -16.18 -6.93
N TYR A 106 0.65 -17.11 -6.13
CA TYR A 106 1.58 -18.16 -6.56
C TYR A 106 0.96 -19.56 -6.50
#